data_AF-A0A317Z5I8-F1
#
_entry.id   AF-A0A317Z5I8-F1
#
_cell.length_a   1.000
_cell.length_b   1.000
_cell.length_c   1.000
_cell.angle_alpha   90.00
_cell.angle_beta   90.00
_cell.angle_gamma   90.00
#
_symmetry.space_group_name_H-M   'P 1'
#
loop_
_entity.id
_entity.type
_entity.pdbx_description
1 polymer ?
#
loop_
_entity_poly.entity_id
_entity_poly.type
_entity_poly.pdbx_seq_one_letter_code
_entity_poly.pdbx_strand_id
1 'polypeptide(L)'
;FTDLSYYFSTNFIFILTAGITWLLSITHLVDSKDMMYWFIQAWVVSILKCTGVMIGTYCYARQLKLQHVSSVVFAVLFAMSPLYFRFTVYWPFFSDVFILLPLLLLSIERFLKSGQLGLFIIMTAFSFANNFYFAYYQVLMGLIYYSLRMFHAHPDDQKRGMKTVLPLGVAAVLGVGSSKKSK
;
A
#
# COMPACT_ATOMS: atom_id res chain seq x y z
N PHE A 1 -0.85 -2.08 -26.77
CA PHE A 1 -1.04 -3.37 -26.06
C PHE A 1 0.01 -3.62 -24.97
N THR A 2 0.87 -2.65 -24.64
CA THR A 2 2.03 -2.84 -23.75
C THR A 2 1.78 -2.42 -22.29
N ASP A 3 0.80 -1.55 -22.03
CA ASP A 3 0.63 -0.95 -20.69
C ASP A 3 -0.14 -1.81 -19.69
N LEU A 4 -1.24 -2.48 -20.10
CA LEU A 4 -2.08 -3.23 -19.15
C LEU A 4 -1.39 -4.48 -18.60
N SER A 5 -0.72 -5.24 -19.47
CA SER A 5 0.03 -6.44 -19.07
C SER A 5 1.13 -6.11 -18.07
N TYR A 6 1.77 -4.94 -18.18
CA TYR A 6 2.72 -4.46 -17.20
C TYR A 6 2.10 -4.37 -15.79
N TYR A 7 0.94 -3.71 -15.65
CA TYR A 7 0.26 -3.54 -14.36
C TYR A 7 -0.09 -4.86 -13.67
N PHE A 8 -0.39 -5.91 -14.42
CA PHE A 8 -0.67 -7.24 -13.84
C PHE A 8 0.60 -8.04 -13.57
N SER A 9 1.59 -7.97 -14.46
CA SER A 9 2.83 -8.77 -14.38
C SER A 9 3.71 -8.48 -13.17
N THR A 10 3.65 -7.26 -12.62
CA THR A 10 4.41 -6.88 -11.41
C THR A 10 3.56 -6.86 -10.14
N ASN A 11 2.24 -7.01 -10.26
CA ASN A 11 1.33 -6.89 -9.13
C ASN A 11 1.38 -8.14 -8.26
N PHE A 12 1.85 -8.01 -7.03
CA PHE A 12 2.04 -9.14 -6.12
C PHE A 12 0.73 -9.87 -5.81
N ILE A 13 -0.37 -9.13 -5.61
CA ILE A 13 -1.66 -9.76 -5.30
C ILE A 13 -2.14 -10.56 -6.50
N PHE A 14 -2.01 -10.02 -7.71
CA PHE A 14 -2.37 -10.72 -8.92
C PHE A 14 -1.52 -11.98 -9.11
N ILE A 15 -0.19 -11.88 -9.03
CA ILE A 15 0.73 -13.02 -9.16
C ILE A 15 0.39 -14.11 -8.14
N LEU A 16 0.13 -13.73 -6.89
CA LEU A 16 -0.27 -14.65 -5.84
C LEU A 16 -1.59 -15.34 -6.17
N THR A 17 -2.61 -14.59 -6.58
CA THR A 17 -3.92 -15.15 -6.95
C THR A 17 -3.83 -16.08 -8.16
N ALA A 18 -3.05 -15.72 -9.17
CA ALA A 18 -2.80 -16.55 -10.35
C ALA A 18 -2.05 -17.84 -9.99
N GLY A 19 -1.05 -17.76 -9.10
CA GLY A 19 -0.33 -18.93 -8.59
C GLY A 19 -1.24 -19.87 -7.80
N ILE A 20 -2.13 -19.33 -6.95
CA ILE A 20 -3.14 -20.11 -6.23
C ILE A 20 -4.10 -20.78 -7.21
N THR A 21 -4.61 -20.05 -8.20
CA THR A 21 -5.48 -20.61 -9.24
C THR A 21 -4.80 -21.75 -9.99
N TRP A 22 -3.54 -21.55 -10.38
CA TRP A 22 -2.76 -22.57 -11.06
C TRP A 22 -2.61 -23.85 -10.21
N LEU A 23 -2.25 -23.71 -8.92
CA LEU A 23 -2.16 -24.84 -8.00
C LEU A 23 -3.50 -25.59 -7.84
N LEU A 24 -4.60 -24.86 -7.66
CA LEU A 24 -5.93 -25.44 -7.52
C LEU A 24 -6.42 -26.13 -8.80
N SER A 25 -6.00 -25.62 -9.97
CA SER A 25 -6.34 -26.23 -11.26
C SER A 25 -5.62 -27.56 -11.49
N ILE A 26 -4.36 -27.68 -11.03
CA ILE A 26 -3.58 -28.93 -11.14
C ILE A 26 -4.15 -30.02 -10.23
N THR A 27 -4.67 -29.65 -9.06
CA THR A 27 -5.31 -30.60 -8.15
C THR A 27 -6.77 -30.91 -8.53
N HIS A 28 -7.26 -30.38 -9.66
CA HIS A 28 -8.64 -30.51 -10.12
C HIS A 28 -9.70 -30.04 -9.11
N LEU A 29 -9.32 -29.19 -8.13
CA LEU A 29 -10.25 -28.61 -7.16
C LEU A 29 -11.10 -27.49 -7.76
N VAL A 30 -10.65 -26.92 -8.87
CA VAL A 30 -11.28 -25.77 -9.53
C VAL A 30 -11.18 -25.93 -11.04
N ASP A 31 -12.25 -25.55 -11.76
CA ASP A 31 -12.21 -25.33 -13.20
C ASP A 31 -11.92 -23.85 -13.52
N SER A 32 -10.76 -23.59 -14.12
CA SER A 32 -10.36 -22.24 -14.56
C SER A 32 -11.18 -21.72 -15.76
N LYS A 33 -11.96 -22.58 -16.42
CA LYS A 33 -12.87 -22.20 -17.50
C LYS A 33 -14.22 -21.74 -16.98
N ASP A 34 -14.55 -22.05 -15.72
CA ASP A 34 -15.81 -21.63 -15.10
C ASP A 34 -15.76 -20.13 -14.75
N MET A 35 -16.73 -19.39 -15.26
CA MET A 35 -16.88 -17.96 -14.96
C MET A 35 -17.19 -17.72 -13.48
N MET A 36 -17.93 -18.63 -12.83
CA MET A 36 -18.30 -18.47 -11.42
C MET A 36 -17.07 -18.51 -10.51
N TYR A 37 -16.07 -19.31 -10.85
CA TYR A 37 -14.81 -19.36 -10.10
C TYR A 37 -14.12 -17.99 -10.07
N TRP A 38 -13.96 -17.34 -11.22
CA TRP A 38 -13.30 -16.03 -11.30
C TRP A 38 -14.08 -14.96 -10.53
N PHE A 39 -15.42 -15.03 -10.57
CA PHE A 39 -16.26 -14.14 -9.76
C PHE A 39 -16.02 -14.31 -8.26
N ILE A 40 -16.05 -15.55 -7.76
CA ILE A 40 -15.79 -15.86 -6.34
C ILE A 40 -14.38 -15.44 -5.94
N GLN A 41 -13.38 -15.74 -6.78
CA GLN A 41 -11.98 -15.35 -6.55
C GLN A 41 -11.83 -13.83 -6.43
N ALA A 42 -12.39 -13.06 -7.37
CA ALA A 42 -12.36 -11.60 -7.33
C ALA A 42 -13.06 -11.04 -6.09
N TRP A 43 -14.17 -11.65 -5.67
CA TRP A 43 -14.90 -11.26 -4.47
C TRP A 43 -14.09 -11.50 -3.19
N VAL A 44 -13.49 -12.68 -3.04
CA VAL A 44 -12.61 -13.03 -1.91
C VAL A 44 -11.42 -12.07 -1.85
N VAL A 45 -10.75 -11.82 -2.98
CA VAL A 45 -9.62 -10.89 -3.06
C VAL A 45 -10.04 -9.48 -2.66
N SER A 46 -11.23 -9.04 -3.07
CA SER A 46 -11.75 -7.71 -2.71
C SER A 46 -11.98 -7.57 -1.20
N ILE A 47 -12.53 -8.59 -0.54
CA ILE A 47 -12.70 -8.61 0.92
C ILE A 47 -11.35 -8.54 1.63
N LEU A 48 -10.37 -9.33 1.17
CA LEU A 48 -9.02 -9.33 1.75
C LEU A 48 -8.33 -7.98 1.58
N LYS A 49 -8.42 -7.37 0.39
CA LYS A 49 -7.86 -6.03 0.14
C LYS A 49 -8.52 -4.99 1.02
N CYS A 50 -9.85 -4.96 1.08
CA CYS A 50 -10.59 -4.00 1.89
C CYS A 50 -10.21 -4.12 3.38
N THR A 51 -10.09 -5.35 3.87
CA THR A 51 -9.60 -5.63 5.22
C THR A 51 -8.18 -5.09 5.44
N GLY A 52 -7.28 -5.31 4.47
CA GLY A 52 -5.93 -4.74 4.50
C GLY A 52 -5.90 -3.21 4.53
N VAL A 53 -6.75 -2.55 3.73
CA VAL A 53 -6.92 -1.08 3.74
C VAL A 53 -7.37 -0.61 5.12
N MET A 54 -8.38 -1.26 5.70
CA MET A 54 -8.90 -0.90 7.02
C MET A 54 -7.84 -1.07 8.11
N ILE A 55 -7.11 -2.19 8.12
CA ILE A 55 -6.05 -2.44 9.11
C ILE A 55 -4.94 -1.39 8.98
N GLY A 56 -4.44 -1.14 7.76
CA GLY A 56 -3.38 -0.16 7.53
C GLY A 56 -3.78 1.25 7.96
N THR A 57 -5.02 1.65 7.63
CA THR A 57 -5.57 2.96 7.99
C THR A 57 -5.82 3.09 9.49
N TYR A 58 -6.30 2.03 10.13
CA TYR A 58 -6.47 1.98 11.58
C TYR A 58 -5.12 2.11 12.30
N CYS A 59 -4.10 1.36 11.88
CA CYS A 59 -2.75 1.46 12.45
C CYS A 59 -2.19 2.88 12.30
N TYR A 60 -2.37 3.50 11.13
CA TYR A 60 -2.01 4.90 10.90
C TYR A 60 -2.75 5.86 11.84
N ALA A 61 -4.07 5.73 11.97
CA ALA A 61 -4.88 6.55 12.88
C ALA A 61 -4.44 6.41 14.36
N ARG A 62 -4.10 5.19 14.78
CA ARG A 62 -3.55 4.93 16.12
C ARG A 62 -2.20 5.58 16.31
N GLN A 63 -1.36 5.62 15.27
CA GLN A 63 -0.09 6.34 15.32
C GLN A 63 -0.30 7.85 15.49
N LEU A 64 -1.38 8.41 14.95
CA LEU A 64 -1.80 9.80 15.18
C LEU A 64 -2.43 10.04 16.56
N LYS A 65 -2.45 9.02 17.45
CA LYS A 65 -3.08 9.07 18.78
C LYS A 65 -4.59 9.33 18.77
N LEU A 66 -5.29 9.00 17.68
CA LEU A 66 -6.75 9.04 17.64
C LEU A 66 -7.34 7.99 18.60
N GLN A 67 -8.50 8.30 19.18
CA GLN A 67 -9.27 7.36 20.00
C GLN A 67 -9.65 6.11 19.19
N HIS A 68 -9.88 4.98 19.87
CA HIS A 68 -10.15 3.70 19.19
C HIS A 68 -11.35 3.80 18.25
N VAL A 69 -12.47 4.33 18.73
CA VAL A 69 -13.69 4.50 17.92
C VAL A 69 -13.43 5.40 16.71
N SER A 70 -12.78 6.56 16.91
CA SER A 70 -12.42 7.46 15.82
C SER A 70 -11.48 6.81 14.79
N SER A 71 -10.56 5.95 15.24
CA SER A 71 -9.63 5.22 14.36
C SER A 71 -10.36 4.19 13.51
N VAL A 72 -11.34 3.48 14.09
CA VAL A 72 -12.20 2.55 13.34
C VAL A 72 -13.06 3.30 12.34
N VAL A 73 -13.71 4.39 12.74
CA VAL A 73 -14.52 5.23 11.84
C VAL A 73 -13.66 5.77 10.70
N PHE A 74 -12.46 6.27 10.97
CA PHE A 74 -11.54 6.75 9.95
C PHE A 74 -11.15 5.65 8.96
N ALA A 75 -10.82 4.45 9.46
CA ALA A 75 -10.50 3.30 8.62
C ALA A 75 -11.66 2.85 7.73
N VAL A 76 -12.88 2.79 8.28
CA VAL A 76 -14.09 2.45 7.55
C VAL A 76 -14.40 3.49 6.47
N LEU A 77 -14.36 4.78 6.81
CA LEU A 77 -14.65 5.85 5.86
C LEU A 77 -13.65 5.88 4.69
N PHE A 78 -12.37 5.62 4.98
CA PHE A 78 -11.34 5.53 3.94
C PHE A 78 -11.54 4.32 3.02
N ALA A 79 -11.74 3.13 3.60
CA ALA A 79 -11.95 1.89 2.85
C ALA A 79 -13.27 1.87 2.06
N MET A 80 -14.33 2.49 2.60
CA MET A 80 -15.65 2.56 1.95
C MET A 80 -15.81 3.79 1.05
N SER A 81 -14.72 4.50 0.74
CA SER A 81 -14.79 5.67 -0.12
C SER A 81 -15.26 5.30 -1.54
N PRO A 82 -16.06 6.14 -2.21
CA PRO A 82 -16.48 5.89 -3.59
C PRO A 82 -15.31 5.67 -4.55
N LEU A 83 -14.17 6.32 -4.23
CA LEU A 83 -12.94 6.20 -4.99
C LEU A 83 -12.35 4.79 -4.90
N TYR A 84 -12.32 4.19 -3.70
CA TYR A 84 -11.86 2.81 -3.52
C TYR A 84 -12.70 1.83 -4.35
N PHE A 85 -14.03 1.90 -4.23
CA PHE A 85 -14.92 1.02 -4.98
C PHE A 85 -14.78 1.17 -6.49
N ARG A 86 -14.69 2.42 -6.99
CA ARG A 86 -14.45 2.68 -8.41
C ARG A 86 -13.17 1.99 -8.87
N PHE A 87 -12.09 2.10 -8.13
CA PHE A 87 -10.83 1.46 -8.54
C PHE A 87 -10.88 -0.06 -8.42
N THR A 88 -11.46 -0.62 -7.36
CA THR A 88 -11.57 -2.08 -7.20
C THR A 88 -12.40 -2.73 -8.31
N VAL A 89 -13.48 -2.09 -8.75
CA VAL A 89 -14.38 -2.64 -9.80
C VAL A 89 -13.76 -2.52 -11.19
N TYR A 90 -13.25 -1.34 -11.56
CA TYR A 90 -12.75 -1.12 -12.94
C TYR A 90 -11.30 -1.57 -13.13
N TRP A 91 -10.47 -1.43 -12.10
CA TRP A 91 -9.03 -1.66 -12.20
C TRP A 91 -8.47 -2.28 -10.92
N PRO A 92 -8.65 -3.60 -10.70
CA PRO A 92 -8.39 -4.24 -9.41
C PRO A 92 -6.99 -4.00 -8.83
N PHE A 93 -5.98 -3.77 -9.68
CA PHE A 93 -4.60 -3.46 -9.29
C PHE A 93 -4.42 -2.03 -8.71
N PHE A 94 -5.30 -1.07 -9.01
CA PHE A 94 -5.26 0.28 -8.40
C PHE A 94 -5.63 0.25 -6.92
N SER A 95 -6.45 -0.72 -6.49
CA SER A 95 -6.89 -0.81 -5.09
C SER A 95 -5.73 -1.13 -4.12
N ASP A 96 -4.61 -1.65 -4.62
CA ASP A 96 -3.41 -1.92 -3.81
C ASP A 96 -2.82 -0.64 -3.22
N VAL A 97 -2.95 0.47 -3.95
CA VAL A 97 -2.47 1.79 -3.53
C VAL A 97 -3.14 2.22 -2.23
N PHE A 98 -4.40 1.83 -2.02
CA PHE A 98 -5.16 2.15 -0.81
C PHE A 98 -4.66 1.37 0.42
N ILE A 99 -4.02 0.22 0.23
CA ILE A 99 -3.41 -0.53 1.34
C ILE A 99 -2.06 0.12 1.68
N LEU A 100 -1.27 0.41 0.65
CA LEU A 100 0.10 0.87 0.80
C LEU A 100 0.21 2.34 1.23
N LEU A 101 -0.72 3.21 0.82
CA LEU A 101 -0.72 4.62 1.19
C LEU A 101 -0.78 4.85 2.72
N PRO A 102 -1.76 4.34 3.48
CA PRO A 102 -1.79 4.55 4.93
C PRO A 102 -0.58 3.93 5.62
N LEU A 103 -0.03 2.83 5.12
CA LEU A 103 1.20 2.23 5.64
C LEU A 103 2.45 3.09 5.37
N LEU A 104 2.50 3.75 4.22
CA LEU A 104 3.54 4.74 3.92
C LEU A 104 3.44 5.94 4.86
N LEU A 105 2.25 6.50 5.07
CA LEU A 105 2.06 7.60 6.02
C LEU A 105 2.40 7.19 7.45
N LEU A 106 1.99 6.00 7.87
CA LEU A 106 2.37 5.38 9.14
C LEU A 106 3.89 5.27 9.29
N SER A 107 4.61 4.92 8.22
CA SER A 107 6.06 4.80 8.24
C SER A 107 6.76 6.15 8.44
N ILE A 108 6.22 7.20 7.83
CA ILE A 108 6.70 8.58 8.03
C ILE A 108 6.47 9.00 9.48
N GLU A 109 5.27 8.77 10.03
CA GLU A 109 4.97 9.07 11.44
C GLU A 109 5.87 8.30 12.41
N ARG A 110 6.11 7.02 12.14
CA ARG A 110 7.00 6.19 12.96
C ARG A 110 8.43 6.72 12.93
N PHE A 111 8.90 7.16 11.76
CA PHE A 111 10.21 7.77 11.63
C PHE A 111 10.32 9.10 12.39
N LEU A 112 9.33 9.98 12.30
CA LEU A 112 9.33 11.26 13.03
C LEU A 112 9.35 11.04 14.56
N LYS A 113 8.63 10.03 15.05
CA LYS A 113 8.52 9.73 16.49
C LYS A 113 9.66 8.92 17.08
N SER A 114 10.24 7.96 16.33
CA SER A 114 11.25 7.03 16.86
C SER A 114 12.56 6.99 16.07
N GLY A 115 12.66 7.73 14.95
CA GLY A 115 13.82 7.71 14.06
C GLY A 115 14.01 6.43 13.25
N GLN A 116 13.10 5.46 13.38
CA GLN A 116 13.19 4.17 12.68
C GLN A 116 12.75 4.28 11.22
N LEU A 117 13.70 4.08 10.30
CA LEU A 117 13.46 4.13 8.84
C LEU A 117 13.02 2.79 8.25
N GLY A 118 13.11 1.68 9.01
CA GLY A 118 12.90 0.33 8.48
C GLY A 118 11.54 0.15 7.79
N LEU A 119 10.45 0.60 8.42
CA LEU A 119 9.10 0.51 7.83
C LEU A 119 9.02 1.33 6.53
N PHE A 120 9.65 2.51 6.48
CA PHE A 120 9.60 3.40 5.31
C PHE A 120 10.35 2.78 4.13
N ILE A 121 11.53 2.20 4.36
CA ILE A 121 12.31 1.49 3.35
C ILE A 121 11.50 0.32 2.78
N ILE A 122 10.90 -0.50 3.66
CA ILE A 122 10.10 -1.66 3.26
C ILE A 122 8.89 -1.22 2.42
N MET A 123 8.11 -0.24 2.89
CA MET A 123 6.93 0.23 2.16
C MET A 123 7.29 0.87 0.82
N THR A 124 8.38 1.64 0.77
CA THR A 124 8.86 2.23 -0.48
C THR A 124 9.32 1.15 -1.45
N ALA A 125 10.17 0.21 -1.01
CA ALA A 125 10.62 -0.91 -1.83
C ALA A 125 9.46 -1.75 -2.36
N PHE A 126 8.52 -2.10 -1.48
CA PHE A 126 7.35 -2.89 -1.86
C PHE A 126 6.47 -2.15 -2.87
N SER A 127 6.29 -0.84 -2.71
CA SER A 127 5.52 -0.03 -3.65
C SER A 127 6.15 -0.01 -5.04
N PHE A 128 7.46 0.24 -5.12
CA PHE A 128 8.21 0.24 -6.39
C PHE A 128 8.25 -1.14 -7.05
N ALA A 129 8.38 -2.20 -6.26
CA ALA A 129 8.37 -3.56 -6.76
C ALA A 129 6.98 -3.99 -7.25
N ASN A 130 5.91 -3.57 -6.57
CA ASN A 130 4.54 -3.89 -6.95
C ASN A 130 4.14 -3.16 -8.25
N ASN A 131 4.40 -1.86 -8.32
CA ASN A 131 4.10 -1.07 -9.50
C ASN A 131 4.83 0.29 -9.48
N PHE A 132 5.72 0.52 -10.45
CA PHE A 132 6.51 1.75 -10.52
C PHE A 132 5.62 3.00 -10.71
N TYR A 133 4.57 2.91 -11.52
CA TYR A 133 3.65 4.03 -11.78
C TYR A 133 2.92 4.43 -10.49
N PHE A 134 2.44 3.47 -9.69
CA PHE A 134 1.79 3.80 -8.41
C PHE A 134 2.76 4.27 -7.33
N ALA A 135 3.97 3.69 -7.30
CA ALA A 135 5.00 4.12 -6.37
C ALA A 135 5.33 5.61 -6.54
N TYR A 136 5.35 6.12 -7.77
CA TYR A 136 5.51 7.55 -8.03
C TYR A 136 4.45 8.41 -7.33
N TYR A 137 3.16 8.09 -7.48
CA TYR A 137 2.08 8.84 -6.82
C TYR A 137 2.12 8.72 -5.30
N GLN A 138 2.50 7.55 -4.78
CA GLN A 138 2.65 7.35 -3.34
C GLN A 138 3.80 8.15 -2.75
N VAL A 139 4.95 8.19 -3.43
CA VAL A 139 6.07 9.04 -3.02
C VAL A 139 5.66 10.50 -3.05
N LEU A 140 4.96 10.95 -4.10
CA LEU A 140 4.44 12.31 -4.17
C LEU A 140 3.50 12.63 -2.99
N MET A 141 2.57 11.74 -2.66
CA MET A 141 1.70 11.92 -1.50
C MET A 141 2.46 11.89 -0.17
N GLY A 142 3.44 11.00 -0.03
CA GLY A 142 4.32 10.94 1.14
C GLY A 142 5.12 12.23 1.32
N LEU A 143 5.62 12.83 0.23
CA LEU A 143 6.31 14.12 0.24
C LEU A 143 5.38 15.24 0.67
N ILE A 144 4.17 15.34 0.07
CA ILE A 144 3.17 16.34 0.46
C ILE A 144 2.86 16.21 1.96
N TYR A 145 2.59 15.00 2.43
CA TYR A 145 2.30 14.74 3.84
C TYR A 145 3.47 15.12 4.75
N TYR A 146 4.69 14.69 4.42
CA TYR A 146 5.88 15.03 5.19
C TYR A 146 6.10 16.55 5.24
N SER A 147 5.92 17.26 4.12
CA SER A 147 5.97 18.73 4.08
C SER A 147 4.94 19.36 5.03
N LEU A 148 3.71 18.87 5.05
CA LEU A 148 2.68 19.34 6.01
C LEU A 148 3.12 19.13 7.46
N ARG A 149 3.77 18.00 7.77
CA ARG A 149 4.31 17.70 9.11
C ARG A 149 5.51 18.57 9.50
N MET A 150 6.25 19.10 8.53
CA MET A 150 7.30 20.10 8.82
C MET A 150 6.71 21.44 9.25
N PHE A 151 5.55 21.83 8.71
CA PHE A 151 4.82 23.02 9.16
C PHE A 151 4.04 22.78 10.47
N HIS A 152 3.52 21.57 10.67
CA HIS A 152 2.75 21.17 11.85
C HIS A 152 3.46 20.06 12.63
N ALA A 153 4.46 20.46 13.41
CA ALA A 153 5.21 19.54 14.27
C ALA A 153 4.34 19.04 15.43
N HIS A 154 4.43 17.75 15.72
CA HIS A 154 3.73 17.13 16.85
C HIS A 154 4.66 17.13 18.07
N PRO A 155 4.17 17.38 19.30
CA PRO A 155 5.01 17.42 20.50
C PRO A 155 5.85 16.16 20.72
N ASP A 156 5.35 15.00 20.32
CA ASP A 156 6.05 13.71 20.44
C ASP A 156 7.13 13.45 19.38
N ASP A 157 7.30 14.32 18.38
CA ASP A 157 8.25 14.07 17.30
C ASP A 157 9.68 14.20 17.86
N GLN A 158 10.44 13.10 17.87
CA GLN A 158 11.85 13.08 18.30
C GLN A 158 12.81 13.57 17.21
N LYS A 159 12.41 13.42 15.93
CA LYS A 159 13.18 13.85 14.77
C LYS A 159 12.42 14.97 14.06
N ARG A 160 13.08 16.11 13.81
CA ARG A 160 12.45 17.30 13.20
C ARG A 160 13.39 18.08 12.28
N GLY A 161 12.80 18.87 11.39
CA GLY A 161 13.47 19.88 10.57
C GLY A 161 14.28 19.32 9.39
N MET A 162 15.11 20.13 8.74
CA MET A 162 15.88 19.71 7.55
C MET A 162 16.77 18.48 7.77
N LYS A 163 17.14 18.16 9.02
CA LYS A 163 17.92 16.97 9.37
C LYS A 163 17.20 15.65 9.08
N THR A 164 15.87 15.65 8.93
CA THR A 164 15.09 14.46 8.58
C THR A 164 14.99 14.22 7.06
N VAL A 165 15.37 15.19 6.22
CA VAL A 165 15.28 15.08 4.76
C VAL A 165 16.30 14.08 4.21
N LEU A 166 17.57 14.22 4.60
CA LEU A 166 18.65 13.32 4.14
C LEU A 166 18.39 11.84 4.47
N PRO A 167 18.06 11.44 5.72
CA PRO A 167 17.78 10.05 6.04
C PRO A 167 16.57 9.48 5.28
N LEU A 168 15.49 10.26 5.08
CA LEU A 168 14.36 9.83 4.26
C LEU A 168 14.74 9.71 2.78
N GLY A 169 15.56 10.62 2.27
CA GLY A 169 16.09 10.55 0.91
C GLY A 169 16.94 9.31 0.67
N VAL A 170 17.88 9.01 1.58
CA VAL A 170 18.69 7.78 1.51
C VAL A 170 17.81 6.54 1.65
N ALA A 171 16.85 6.54 2.57
CA ALA A 171 15.91 5.43 2.73
C ALA A 171 15.04 5.20 1.49
N ALA A 172 14.60 6.27 0.82
CA ALA A 172 13.86 6.18 -0.43
C ALA A 172 14.74 5.58 -1.54
N VAL A 173 15.98 6.05 -1.69
CA VAL A 173 16.95 5.50 -2.66
C VAL A 173 17.25 4.03 -2.36
N LEU A 174 17.43 3.65 -1.10
CA LEU A 174 17.61 2.25 -0.70
C LEU A 174 16.37 1.42 -1.02
N GLY A 175 15.17 1.93 -0.76
CA GLY A 175 13.92 1.27 -1.12
C GLY A 175 13.83 1.02 -2.63
N VAL A 176 14.13 2.04 -3.44
CA VAL A 176 14.18 1.93 -4.91
C VAL A 176 15.27 0.97 -5.38
N GLY A 177 16.48 1.07 -4.82
CA GLY A 177 17.63 0.23 -5.17
C GLY A 177 17.40 -1.25 -4.86
N SER A 178 16.66 -1.54 -3.78
CA SER A 178 16.25 -2.89 -3.39
C SER A 178 15.32 -3.53 -4.44
N SER A 179 14.56 -2.71 -5.18
CA SER A 179 13.61 -3.17 -6.20
C SER A 179 14.27 -3.51 -7.55
N LYS A 180 15.54 -3.15 -7.79
CA LYS A 180 16.20 -3.25 -9.12
C LYS A 180 17.13 -4.46 -9.31
N LYS A 181 16.92 -5.57 -8.60
CA LYS A 181 17.58 -6.86 -8.88
C LYS A 181 16.65 -7.84 -9.60
N SER A 182 16.43 -7.59 -10.89
CA SER A 182 16.09 -8.65 -11.85
C SER A 182 16.52 -8.14 -13.23
N LYS A 183 17.71 -8.59 -13.64
CA LYS A 183 18.17 -8.61 -15.03
C LYS A 183 18.14 -10.06 -15.46
#